data_AF-A0A3S5X1D9-F1
#
_entry.id   AF-A0A3S5X1D9-F1
#
_cell.length_a   1.000
_cell.length_b   1.000
_cell.length_c   1.000
_cell.angle_alpha   90.00
_cell.angle_beta   90.00
_cell.angle_gamma   90.00
#
_symmetry.space_group_name_H-M   'P 1'
#
loop_
_entity.id
_entity.type
_entity.pdbx_description
1 polymer ?
#
loop_
_entity_poly.entity_id
_entity_poly.type
_entity_poly.pdbx_seq_one_letter_code
_entity_poly.pdbx_strand_id
1 'polypeptide(L)'
;MAYDFHGKDDRKTGHISPLYPRKDETGAERTLNQDWAVQYWIDNGTPKEKLVLGISTYGRTFKLSSSSNNGFGAATVGGGSPGKNTRESGFLSYYEICSSGWTTVWNDEHKVPYAYSGDQWVGYDNVRSVTIKAQYIKQKGLGG
;
A
#
# COMPACT_ATOMS: atom_id res chain seq x y z
N MET A 1 5.71 -0.55 12.42
CA MET A 1 6.05 -0.92 11.02
C MET A 1 5.00 -0.28 10.12
N ALA A 2 5.40 0.46 9.08
CA ALA A 2 4.51 1.35 8.32
C ALA A 2 4.09 0.75 6.96
N TYR A 3 3.57 -0.48 7.01
CA TYR A 3 3.04 -1.27 5.90
C TYR A 3 2.07 -2.32 6.49
N ASP A 4 1.36 -3.05 5.63
CA ASP A 4 0.23 -3.91 5.99
C ASP A 4 -0.94 -3.13 6.63
N PHE A 5 -1.16 -1.90 6.16
CA PHE A 5 -2.33 -1.10 6.57
C PHE A 5 -3.65 -1.69 6.06
N HIS A 6 -3.61 -2.36 4.92
CA HIS A 6 -4.73 -3.05 4.30
C HIS A 6 -4.30 -4.44 3.82
N GLY A 7 -5.18 -5.42 3.93
CA GLY A 7 -4.92 -6.80 3.52
C GLY A 7 -6.17 -7.56 3.12
N LYS A 8 -5.99 -8.83 2.74
CA LYS A 8 -7.06 -9.69 2.19
C LYS A 8 -8.32 -9.82 3.05
N ASP A 9 -8.21 -9.53 4.35
CA ASP A 9 -9.30 -9.66 5.33
C ASP A 9 -10.19 -8.41 5.41
N ASP A 10 -9.80 -7.30 4.76
CA ASP A 10 -10.53 -6.02 4.75
C ASP A 10 -11.87 -6.07 4.03
N ARG A 11 -12.09 -7.09 3.19
CA ARG A 11 -13.25 -7.24 2.27
C ARG A 11 -13.40 -6.11 1.25
N LYS A 12 -12.41 -5.24 1.15
CA LYS A 12 -12.30 -4.20 0.13
C LYS A 12 -10.84 -3.96 -0.24
N THR A 13 -10.59 -3.48 -1.46
CA THR A 13 -9.24 -3.14 -1.89
C THR A 13 -8.67 -1.97 -1.07
N GLY A 14 -7.41 -2.10 -0.69
CA GLY A 14 -6.67 -1.08 0.05
C GLY A 14 -5.18 -1.20 -0.22
N HIS A 15 -4.44 -0.09 -0.08
CA HIS A 15 -3.02 -0.10 -0.35
C HIS A 15 -2.23 -0.67 0.84
N ILE A 16 -1.19 -1.46 0.59
CA ILE A 16 -0.33 -2.00 1.66
C ILE A 16 0.35 -0.90 2.51
N SER A 17 0.76 0.21 1.89
CA SER A 17 1.66 1.21 2.49
C SER A 17 1.39 2.65 2.01
N PRO A 18 0.15 3.17 2.00
CA PRO A 18 -0.12 4.51 1.46
C PRO A 18 0.62 5.59 2.26
N LEU A 19 1.15 6.61 1.57
CA LEU A 19 1.89 7.68 2.26
C LEU A 19 0.95 8.63 3.00
N TYR A 20 -0.15 9.01 2.35
CA TYR A 20 -1.16 9.94 2.87
C TYR A 20 -2.56 9.32 2.72
N PRO A 21 -3.58 9.82 3.43
CA PRO A 21 -4.97 9.38 3.23
C PRO A 21 -5.60 10.01 1.99
N ARG A 22 -6.65 9.38 1.45
CA ARG A 22 -7.55 10.00 0.45
C ARG A 22 -8.58 10.90 1.11
N LYS A 23 -9.14 11.81 0.32
CA LYS A 23 -10.24 12.70 0.75
C LYS A 23 -11.53 11.95 1.07
N ASP A 24 -11.78 10.81 0.44
CA ASP A 24 -12.97 9.98 0.66
C ASP A 24 -12.85 9.02 1.84
N GLU A 25 -11.66 8.90 2.45
CA GLU A 25 -11.45 8.10 3.65
C GLU A 25 -11.94 8.81 4.91
N THR A 26 -12.58 8.07 5.80
CA THR A 26 -13.21 8.60 7.02
C THR A 26 -12.88 7.74 8.23
N GLY A 27 -13.08 8.31 9.44
CA GLY A 27 -12.87 7.59 10.70
C GLY A 27 -11.47 7.00 10.83
N ALA A 28 -11.40 5.72 11.20
CA ALA A 28 -10.15 5.00 11.38
C ALA A 28 -9.33 4.87 10.07
N GLU A 29 -9.95 4.92 8.89
CA GLU A 29 -9.21 4.76 7.64
C GLU A 29 -8.24 5.92 7.37
N ARG A 30 -8.57 7.13 7.83
CA ARG A 30 -7.67 8.29 7.72
C ARG A 30 -6.37 8.14 8.50
N THR A 31 -6.27 7.17 9.42
CA THR A 31 -5.06 6.91 10.19
C THR A 31 -4.21 5.77 9.62
N LEU A 32 -4.74 5.02 8.65
CA LEU A 32 -4.08 3.86 8.03
C LEU A 32 -3.11 4.27 6.92
N ASN A 33 -2.16 5.16 7.23
CA ASN A 33 -1.12 5.62 6.30
C ASN A 33 0.18 5.94 7.03
N GLN A 34 1.27 6.03 6.25
CA GLN A 34 2.62 6.24 6.77
C GLN A 34 2.78 7.60 7.45
N ASP A 35 2.21 8.69 6.91
CA ASP A 35 2.36 10.02 7.51
C ASP A 35 1.71 10.11 8.89
N TRP A 36 0.50 9.58 9.03
CA TRP A 36 -0.17 9.52 10.33
C TRP A 36 0.61 8.66 11.33
N ALA A 37 1.08 7.48 10.92
CA ALA A 37 1.86 6.60 11.79
C ALA A 37 3.17 7.25 12.26
N VAL A 38 3.88 7.96 11.36
CA VAL A 38 5.09 8.72 11.71
C VAL A 38 4.76 9.83 12.69
N GLN A 39 3.73 10.63 12.40
CA GLN A 39 3.34 11.74 13.26
C GLN A 39 2.94 11.26 14.66
N TYR A 40 2.20 10.16 14.74
CA TYR A 40 1.80 9.54 16.01
C TYR A 40 3.01 9.22 16.90
N TRP A 41 4.06 8.59 16.36
CA TRP A 41 5.26 8.28 17.16
C TRP A 41 6.04 9.52 17.61
N ILE A 42 6.08 10.56 16.76
CA ILE A 42 6.71 11.84 17.09
C ILE A 42 5.95 12.53 18.22
N ASP A 43 4.62 12.60 18.11
CA ASP A 43 3.76 13.23 19.12
C ASP A 43 3.82 12.50 20.47
N ASN A 44 4.13 11.20 20.45
CA ASN A 44 4.36 10.37 21.64
C ASN A 44 5.83 10.38 22.11
N GLY A 45 6.64 11.34 21.65
CA GLY A 45 7.96 11.62 22.20
C GLY A 45 9.12 10.85 21.58
N THR A 46 8.92 10.15 20.46
CA THR A 46 10.03 9.48 19.77
C THR A 46 10.87 10.50 19.01
N PRO A 47 12.19 10.60 19.28
CA PRO A 47 13.07 11.46 18.49
C PRO A 47 13.07 11.06 17.01
N LYS A 48 12.93 12.02 16.11
CA LYS A 48 12.73 11.79 14.67
C LYS A 48 13.90 11.00 14.07
N GLU A 49 15.12 11.33 14.46
CA GLU A 49 16.36 10.70 14.05
C GLU A 49 16.50 9.23 14.49
N LYS A 50 15.63 8.75 15.38
CA LYS A 50 15.52 7.33 15.77
C LYS A 50 14.39 6.59 15.06
N LEU A 51 13.53 7.29 14.32
CA LEU A 51 12.45 6.68 13.56
C LEU A 51 12.96 6.28 12.17
N VAL A 52 12.86 4.99 11.86
CA VAL A 52 13.17 4.43 10.53
C VAL A 52 11.86 4.02 9.86
N LEU A 53 11.54 4.62 8.71
CA LEU A 53 10.30 4.37 7.98
C LEU A 53 10.43 3.12 7.11
N GLY A 54 9.55 2.14 7.35
CA GLY A 54 9.50 0.91 6.56
C GLY A 54 9.07 1.17 5.10
N ILE A 55 9.79 0.57 4.16
CA ILE A 55 9.47 0.55 2.73
C ILE A 55 9.12 -0.88 2.31
N SER A 56 7.93 -1.06 1.73
CA SER A 56 7.50 -2.40 1.30
C SER A 56 8.08 -2.76 -0.07
N THR A 57 8.57 -3.99 -0.22
CA THR A 57 9.09 -4.57 -1.47
C THR A 57 8.19 -5.71 -1.97
N TYR A 58 6.94 -5.69 -1.55
CA TYR A 58 5.87 -6.61 -1.89
C TYR A 58 4.54 -5.83 -1.93
N GLY A 59 3.49 -6.49 -2.43
CA GLY A 59 2.14 -5.95 -2.46
C GLY A 59 1.15 -6.89 -1.79
N ARG A 60 0.04 -6.31 -1.31
CA ARG A 60 -1.13 -7.07 -0.89
C ARG A 60 -2.12 -7.17 -2.04
N THR A 61 -2.56 -8.40 -2.31
CA THR A 61 -3.45 -8.69 -3.44
C THR A 61 -4.85 -9.03 -3.00
N PHE A 62 -5.81 -8.73 -3.85
CA PHE A 62 -7.23 -8.97 -3.61
C PHE A 62 -7.87 -9.63 -4.82
N LYS A 63 -8.87 -10.47 -4.57
CA LYS A 63 -9.81 -10.95 -5.57
C LYS A 63 -11.08 -10.11 -5.50
N LEU A 64 -11.32 -9.31 -6.54
CA LEU A 64 -12.48 -8.44 -6.67
C LEU A 64 -13.77 -9.26 -6.73
N SER A 65 -14.83 -8.76 -6.11
CA SER A 65 -16.17 -9.32 -6.25
C SER A 65 -16.75 -9.08 -7.65
N SER A 66 -16.30 -8.03 -8.34
CA SER A 66 -16.63 -7.73 -9.73
C SER A 66 -15.43 -7.08 -10.42
N SER A 67 -15.04 -7.57 -11.60
CA SER A 67 -13.94 -7.00 -12.39
C SER A 67 -14.26 -5.60 -12.94
N SER A 68 -15.53 -5.19 -12.96
CA SER A 68 -15.95 -3.85 -13.39
C SER A 68 -15.61 -2.75 -12.39
N ASN A 69 -15.31 -3.08 -11.13
CA ASN A 69 -14.89 -2.13 -10.12
C ASN A 69 -13.52 -2.51 -9.55
N ASN A 70 -12.48 -1.79 -9.95
CA ASN A 70 -11.09 -2.04 -9.60
C ASN A 70 -10.42 -0.85 -8.89
N GLY A 71 -11.22 0.14 -8.44
CA GLY A 71 -10.72 1.27 -7.66
C GLY A 71 -10.32 0.88 -6.23
N PHE A 72 -9.85 1.85 -5.46
CA PHE A 72 -9.72 1.72 -4.01
C PHE A 72 -11.10 1.59 -3.35
N GLY A 73 -11.20 0.77 -2.31
CA GLY A 73 -12.47 0.48 -1.64
C GLY A 73 -13.42 -0.42 -2.42
N ALA A 74 -12.99 -0.96 -3.58
CA ALA A 74 -13.79 -1.93 -4.33
C ALA A 74 -13.99 -3.21 -3.52
N ALA A 75 -15.19 -3.79 -3.56
CA ALA A 75 -15.51 -4.99 -2.79
C ALA A 75 -14.69 -6.21 -3.24
N THR A 76 -14.27 -7.04 -2.28
CA THR A 76 -13.42 -8.22 -2.52
C THR A 76 -13.98 -9.46 -1.84
N VAL A 77 -13.74 -10.63 -2.44
CA VAL A 77 -14.12 -11.94 -1.87
C VAL A 77 -12.97 -12.63 -1.12
N GLY A 78 -11.79 -12.01 -1.07
CA GLY A 78 -10.61 -12.51 -0.37
C GLY A 78 -9.31 -12.06 -1.02
N GLY A 79 -8.24 -12.81 -0.72
CA GLY A 79 -6.91 -12.56 -1.29
C GLY A 79 -6.85 -12.89 -2.78
N GLY A 80 -5.98 -12.16 -3.50
CA GLY A 80 -5.63 -12.51 -4.87
C GLY A 80 -4.97 -13.88 -4.97
N SER A 81 -4.88 -14.37 -6.20
CA SER A 81 -4.28 -15.67 -6.50
C SER A 81 -2.80 -15.71 -6.06
N PRO A 82 -2.31 -16.83 -5.51
CA PRO A 82 -0.91 -16.94 -5.12
C PRO A 82 0.05 -16.70 -6.29
N GLY A 83 1.14 -15.98 -6.02
CA GLY A 83 2.23 -15.83 -6.98
C GLY A 83 2.94 -17.16 -7.28
N LYS A 84 3.57 -17.26 -8.46
CA LYS A 84 4.32 -18.46 -8.88
C LYS A 84 5.46 -18.81 -7.91
N ASN A 85 6.07 -17.80 -7.31
CA ASN A 85 7.26 -17.94 -6.49
C ASN A 85 6.94 -17.79 -5.00
N THR A 86 6.16 -16.78 -4.63
CA THR A 86 5.78 -16.53 -3.23
C THR A 86 4.74 -17.51 -2.71
N ARG A 87 3.86 -18.02 -3.58
CA ARG A 87 2.87 -19.08 -3.28
C ARG A 87 1.95 -18.78 -2.10
N GLU A 88 1.73 -17.51 -1.80
CA GLU A 88 0.82 -17.05 -0.75
C GLU A 88 -0.34 -16.25 -1.36
N SER A 89 -1.57 -16.67 -1.07
CA SER A 89 -2.75 -15.90 -1.47
C SER A 89 -2.83 -14.60 -0.66
N GLY A 90 -3.06 -13.49 -1.36
CA GLY A 90 -3.04 -12.17 -0.74
C GLY A 90 -1.69 -11.46 -0.80
N PHE A 91 -0.69 -12.05 -1.44
CA PHE A 91 0.68 -11.54 -1.44
C PHE A 91 1.35 -11.72 -2.81
N LEU A 92 2.07 -10.70 -3.28
CA LEU A 92 3.01 -10.82 -4.39
C LEU A 92 4.29 -10.05 -4.08
N SER A 93 5.43 -10.65 -4.43
CA SER A 93 6.70 -9.92 -4.41
C SER A 93 6.76 -8.87 -5.53
N TYR A 94 7.59 -7.83 -5.36
CA TYR A 94 7.72 -6.77 -6.36
C TYR A 94 8.06 -7.29 -7.77
N TYR A 95 8.95 -8.27 -7.88
CA TYR A 95 9.33 -8.83 -9.18
C TYR A 95 8.19 -9.63 -9.85
N GLU A 96 7.35 -10.31 -9.07
CA GLU A 96 6.14 -10.97 -9.61
C GLU A 96 5.20 -9.92 -10.20
N ILE A 97 5.00 -8.79 -9.50
CA ILE A 97 4.18 -7.67 -9.97
C ILE A 97 4.77 -7.07 -11.25
N CYS A 98 6.08 -6.80 -11.30
CA CYS A 98 6.73 -6.28 -12.50
C CYS A 98 6.60 -7.20 -13.71
N SER A 99 6.65 -8.52 -13.50
CA SER A 99 6.54 -9.51 -14.58
C SER A 99 5.10 -9.80 -15.03
N SER A 100 4.10 -9.25 -14.34
CA SER A 100 2.69 -9.63 -14.51
C SER A 100 2.03 -9.08 -15.78
N GLY A 101 2.53 -7.96 -16.33
CA GLY A 101 1.88 -7.24 -17.43
C GLY A 101 0.54 -6.58 -17.06
N TRP A 102 0.24 -6.44 -15.76
CA TRP A 102 -1.03 -5.85 -15.29
C TRP A 102 -1.11 -4.35 -15.55
N THR A 103 -2.34 -3.86 -15.72
CA THR A 103 -2.61 -2.43 -15.87
C THR A 103 -2.28 -1.71 -14.56
N THR A 104 -1.34 -0.78 -14.61
CA THR A 104 -0.93 0.01 -13.44
C THR A 104 -1.65 1.36 -13.41
N VAL A 105 -2.11 1.76 -12.24
CA VAL A 105 -2.77 3.04 -11.99
C VAL A 105 -2.04 3.77 -10.86
N TRP A 106 -1.77 5.05 -11.05
CA TRP A 106 -1.19 5.90 -10.02
C TRP A 106 -2.30 6.61 -9.23
N ASN A 107 -2.23 6.56 -7.89
CA ASN A 107 -3.07 7.39 -7.05
C ASN A 107 -2.27 8.55 -6.48
N ASP A 108 -2.69 9.78 -6.84
CA ASP A 108 -1.95 10.97 -6.47
C ASP A 108 -2.21 11.43 -5.03
N GLU A 109 -3.30 11.01 -4.39
CA GLU A 109 -3.56 11.32 -2.98
C GLU A 109 -2.68 10.46 -2.08
N HIS A 110 -2.72 9.14 -2.25
CA HIS A 110 -1.88 8.18 -1.51
C HIS A 110 -0.39 8.25 -1.86
N LYS A 111 -0.04 8.82 -3.03
CA LYS A 111 1.33 8.79 -3.62
C LYS A 111 1.89 7.39 -3.82
N VAL A 112 1.04 6.47 -4.28
CA VAL A 112 1.37 5.06 -4.52
C VAL A 112 0.62 4.51 -5.74
N PRO A 113 1.13 3.46 -6.40
CA PRO A 113 0.40 2.78 -7.45
C PRO A 113 -0.52 1.67 -6.90
N TYR A 114 -1.42 1.20 -7.75
CA TYR A 114 -1.93 -0.16 -7.70
C TYR A 114 -1.89 -0.75 -9.12
N ALA A 115 -2.07 -2.06 -9.25
CA ALA A 115 -2.23 -2.71 -10.55
C ALA A 115 -3.39 -3.71 -10.52
N TYR A 116 -3.98 -3.98 -11.68
CA TYR A 116 -5.09 -4.93 -11.80
C TYR A 116 -5.08 -5.69 -13.13
N SER A 117 -5.70 -6.87 -13.12
CA SER A 117 -5.97 -7.68 -14.31
C SER A 117 -7.18 -8.58 -14.05
N GLY A 118 -8.26 -8.40 -14.81
CA GLY A 118 -9.51 -9.13 -14.59
C GLY A 118 -10.08 -8.85 -13.19
N ASP A 119 -10.23 -9.89 -12.38
CA ASP A 119 -10.68 -9.80 -10.98
C ASP A 119 -9.53 -9.74 -9.97
N GLN A 120 -8.28 -9.60 -10.43
CA GLN A 120 -7.10 -9.50 -9.56
C GLN A 120 -6.68 -8.05 -9.39
N TRP A 121 -6.33 -7.68 -8.16
CA TRP A 121 -5.89 -6.33 -7.80
C TRP A 121 -4.69 -6.40 -6.84
N VAL A 122 -3.72 -5.51 -6.96
CA VAL A 122 -2.57 -5.42 -6.06
C VAL A 122 -2.21 -3.98 -5.73
N GLY A 123 -2.10 -3.68 -4.44
CA GLY A 123 -1.53 -2.43 -3.92
C GLY A 123 -0.08 -2.69 -3.55
N TYR A 124 0.86 -1.91 -4.10
CA TYR A 124 2.30 -2.15 -3.99
C TYR A 124 3.10 -0.87 -4.11
N ASP A 125 4.37 -0.90 -3.71
CA ASP A 125 5.31 0.18 -3.97
C ASP A 125 6.07 -0.03 -5.28
N ASN A 126 6.28 1.05 -6.04
CA ASN A 126 7.16 1.07 -7.21
C ASN A 126 8.28 2.11 -7.04
N VAL A 127 9.19 2.18 -8.01
CA VAL A 127 10.32 3.14 -7.98
C VAL A 127 9.86 4.57 -7.69
N ARG A 128 8.72 5.00 -8.25
CA ARG A 128 8.18 6.36 -8.03
C ARG A 128 7.72 6.55 -6.59
N SER A 129 6.92 5.64 -6.03
CA SER A 129 6.44 5.77 -4.65
C SER A 129 7.58 5.66 -3.64
N VAL A 130 8.53 4.75 -3.85
CA VAL A 130 9.74 4.62 -3.02
C VAL A 130 10.57 5.91 -3.05
N THR A 131 10.74 6.51 -4.23
CA THR A 131 11.46 7.79 -4.35
C THR A 131 10.77 8.91 -3.58
N ILE A 132 9.44 9.01 -3.66
CA ILE A 132 8.66 10.00 -2.91
C ILE A 132 8.77 9.75 -1.41
N LYS A 133 8.68 8.50 -0.95
CA LYS A 133 8.83 8.14 0.47
C LYS A 133 10.25 8.44 0.99
N ALA A 134 11.29 8.20 0.19
CA ALA A 134 12.65 8.59 0.53
C ALA A 134 12.82 10.12 0.64
N GLN A 135 12.14 10.88 -0.21
CA GLN A 135 12.09 12.34 -0.09
C GLN A 135 11.35 12.78 1.18
N TYR A 136 10.23 12.13 1.49
CA TYR A 136 9.47 12.35 2.72
C TYR A 136 10.32 12.12 3.97
N ILE A 137 11.04 10.99 4.05
CA ILE A 137 11.98 10.65 5.14
C ILE A 137 12.97 11.81 5.37
N LYS A 138 13.60 12.29 4.30
CA LYS A 138 14.54 13.43 4.36
C LYS A 138 13.87 14.72 4.81
N GLN A 139 12.70 15.05 4.26
CA GLN A 139 11.97 16.28 4.58
C GLN A 139 11.49 16.31 6.03
N LYS A 140 11.07 15.17 6.57
CA LYS A 140 10.63 15.04 7.97
C LYS A 140 11.79 14.95 8.96
N GLY A 141 13.02 14.72 8.48
CA GLY A 141 14.21 14.54 9.33
C GLY A 141 14.18 13.22 10.10
N LEU A 142 13.68 12.16 9.48
CA LEU A 142 13.66 10.82 10.07
C LEU A 142 15.06 10.18 10.03
N GLY A 143 15.29 9.17 10.86
CA GLY A 143 16.55 8.43 10.93
C GLY A 143 16.85 7.56 9.71
N GLY A 144 15.82 7.21 8.93
CA GLY A 144 15.96 6.42 7.71
C GLY A 144 14.62 5.99 7.13
#